data_AF-A0AAI8Z5I2-F1
#
_entry.id   AF-A0AAI8Z5I2-F1
#
_cell.length_a   1.000
_cell.length_b   1.000
_cell.length_c   1.000
_cell.angle_alpha   90.00
_cell.angle_beta   90.00
_cell.angle_gamma   90.00
#
_symmetry.space_group_name_H-M   'P 1'
#
loop_
_entity.id
_entity.type
_entity.pdbx_description
1 polymer ?
#
loop_
_entity_poly.entity_id
_entity_poly.type
_entity_poly.pdbx_seq_one_letter_code
_entity_poly.pdbx_strand_id
1 'polypeptide(L)'
;MHSEALTVVVERPRPPTAPNGHLDLASSKQAVRTERRPGHQRRYAPKTRTGCITCKIRRVKCDEDKPFCKRCTTTGRKCDGYVSPGESTTLKSPEPLTVALANDVTCDALERRIFDFFRARTAPCVSGYFQDAVWDRIVLQLSHSEPAVRYAVNALGALHEERQLRHTADHNGTDAQLVKTGFPLSQYAKALNEMQSLLKSGGVSLDVVLICSLLCIHFEALRECFVPALMHAENAIQLLQSSTSFDARRVNPNLVRAIMRIDLQGAMYLGSRVPGLPFYTAAVDSVLPSSFHDLNHARDMVTTWSGRLFHFMRTVADDHKFREPGNIALEEYARAQELERTFIGMDKLLWDFMYKPSVKLTMREQHGLGMLRTRVKINLILSATCLFSESCIFDRYTEDFDEILTICLYILGSDNAERRLFSVSLDEGIIHPLFFVATHCRDGRIRHQALEQLDRLPKSGGIWHVETTIQTAKMCILWEESLTDKEQPLCEDIPEWQRIHSAGFDGWDDDNPKRTVKVHLRTRPNGMDGEWLDFYEEFGRAANKLPLQDLQKIWSAHETPMIKKYERPWCGVWGMEIVN
;
A
#
# COMPACT_ATOMS: atom_id res chain seq x y z
N MET A 1 44.86 -0.91 31.65
CA MET A 1 44.20 -1.03 32.97
C MET A 1 42.74 -1.31 32.70
N HIS A 2 42.30 -2.50 33.06
CA HIS A 2 40.94 -3.00 32.90
C HIS A 2 39.96 -2.23 33.79
N SER A 3 38.76 -1.94 33.28
CA SER A 3 37.61 -1.58 34.10
C SER A 3 36.35 -2.14 33.44
N GLU A 4 35.88 -3.26 33.98
CA GLU A 4 34.63 -3.94 33.66
C GLU A 4 33.44 -3.12 34.17
N ALA A 5 32.36 -3.05 33.38
CA ALA A 5 31.07 -2.50 33.80
C ALA A 5 30.14 -3.65 34.20
N LEU A 6 29.81 -3.71 35.49
CA LEU A 6 28.87 -4.65 36.10
C LEU A 6 27.41 -4.22 35.86
N THR A 7 26.64 -5.11 35.22
CA THR A 7 25.19 -5.03 35.04
C THR A 7 24.48 -5.53 36.30
N VAL A 8 23.60 -4.71 36.89
CA VAL A 8 22.75 -5.12 38.03
C VAL A 8 21.39 -5.60 37.51
N VAL A 9 21.10 -6.88 37.72
CA VAL A 9 19.80 -7.53 37.46
C VAL A 9 19.03 -7.61 38.78
N VAL A 10 17.78 -7.15 38.80
CA VAL A 10 16.88 -7.26 39.97
C VAL A 10 15.89 -8.41 39.73
N GLU A 11 16.09 -9.54 40.41
CA GLU A 11 15.17 -10.68 40.43
C GLU A 11 14.14 -10.57 41.58
N ARG A 12 12.88 -11.00 41.34
CA ARG A 12 11.82 -11.12 42.35
C ARG A 12 11.73 -12.56 42.89
N PRO A 13 11.43 -12.79 44.19
CA PRO A 13 11.50 -14.11 44.81
C PRO A 13 10.24 -14.97 44.58
N ARG A 14 10.46 -16.30 44.45
CA ARG A 14 9.42 -17.36 44.37
C ARG A 14 9.00 -17.85 45.77
N PRO A 15 7.73 -18.26 45.98
CA PRO A 15 7.26 -18.81 47.25
C PRO A 15 7.52 -20.33 47.38
N PRO A 16 7.57 -20.87 48.62
CA PRO A 16 7.98 -22.25 48.88
C PRO A 16 6.83 -23.27 48.78
N THR A 17 7.19 -24.48 48.37
CA THR A 17 6.36 -25.68 48.31
C THR A 17 6.39 -26.44 49.64
N ALA A 18 5.24 -26.99 50.08
CA ALA A 18 5.11 -27.87 51.24
C ALA A 18 4.53 -29.25 50.84
N PRO A 19 4.80 -30.32 51.60
CA PRO A 19 4.75 -31.70 51.12
C PRO A 19 3.45 -32.46 51.42
N ASN A 20 3.20 -33.51 50.65
CA ASN A 20 2.10 -34.48 50.83
C ASN A 20 2.53 -35.63 51.76
N GLY A 21 1.64 -36.03 52.68
CA GLY A 21 1.79 -37.22 53.53
C GLY A 21 0.48 -37.67 54.19
N HIS A 22 -0.05 -38.77 53.66
CA HIS A 22 -1.08 -39.76 54.08
C HIS A 22 -1.76 -39.78 55.49
N LEU A 23 -3.07 -40.10 55.42
CA LEU A 23 -3.96 -40.96 56.27
C LEU A 23 -4.29 -40.59 57.74
N ASP A 24 -5.58 -40.49 58.08
CA ASP A 24 -6.35 -41.65 58.57
C ASP A 24 -7.89 -41.43 58.76
N LEU A 25 -8.59 -42.56 58.79
CA LEU A 25 -10.03 -42.85 58.78
C LEU A 25 -10.86 -42.34 59.98
N ALA A 26 -12.14 -42.01 59.74
CA ALA A 26 -13.28 -42.47 60.58
C ALA A 26 -14.64 -42.32 59.87
N SER A 27 -15.40 -43.40 59.88
CA SER A 27 -16.71 -43.64 59.24
C SER A 27 -17.90 -43.14 60.08
N SER A 28 -18.99 -42.71 59.42
CA SER A 28 -20.37 -43.25 59.56
C SER A 28 -21.46 -42.18 59.37
N LYS A 29 -22.36 -42.36 58.39
CA LYS A 29 -23.82 -42.60 58.59
C LYS A 29 -24.61 -42.62 57.28
N GLN A 30 -25.66 -43.44 57.33
CA GLN A 30 -26.47 -44.01 56.25
C GLN A 30 -27.37 -43.05 55.44
N ALA A 31 -27.74 -43.59 54.28
CA ALA A 31 -28.72 -43.20 53.28
C ALA A 31 -30.12 -42.77 53.78
N VAL A 32 -30.76 -41.86 53.02
CA VAL A 32 -32.17 -41.96 52.62
C VAL A 32 -32.30 -41.48 51.17
N ARG A 33 -32.84 -42.37 50.32
CA ARG A 33 -33.14 -42.18 48.90
C ARG A 33 -34.63 -41.85 48.78
N THR A 34 -34.99 -40.67 48.29
CA THR A 34 -36.37 -40.32 47.95
C THR A 34 -36.60 -40.44 46.44
N GLU A 35 -37.59 -41.27 46.09
CA GLU A 35 -38.02 -41.60 44.74
C GLU A 35 -38.69 -40.40 44.04
N ARG A 36 -38.36 -40.17 42.75
CA ARG A 36 -39.10 -39.25 41.87
C ARG A 36 -40.08 -40.04 41.00
N ARG A 37 -41.35 -39.65 41.06
CA ARG A 37 -42.47 -40.20 40.26
C ARG A 37 -42.26 -40.03 38.75
N PRO A 38 -42.73 -40.98 37.91
CA PRO A 38 -42.68 -40.86 36.45
C PRO A 38 -43.90 -40.10 35.91
N GLY A 39 -43.68 -39.24 34.90
CA GLY A 39 -44.75 -38.75 34.03
C GLY A 39 -44.69 -37.26 33.67
N HIS A 40 -44.16 -36.93 32.50
CA HIS A 40 -44.92 -36.38 31.36
C HIS A 40 -43.92 -35.85 30.32
N GLN A 41 -43.47 -36.73 29.42
CA GLN A 41 -42.67 -36.35 28.26
C GLN A 41 -43.55 -35.46 27.36
N ARG A 42 -43.21 -34.17 27.20
CA ARG A 42 -43.93 -33.30 26.27
C ARG A 42 -43.77 -33.84 24.86
N ARG A 43 -44.86 -34.35 24.27
CA ARG A 43 -44.94 -34.63 22.84
C ARG A 43 -44.69 -33.32 22.08
N TYR A 44 -43.60 -33.25 21.34
CA TYR A 44 -43.36 -32.17 20.39
C TYR A 44 -44.35 -32.32 19.24
N ALA A 45 -45.32 -31.39 19.16
CA ALA A 45 -46.20 -31.30 18.02
C ALA A 45 -45.42 -30.81 16.79
N PRO A 46 -45.76 -31.28 15.57
CA PRO A 46 -45.11 -30.86 14.34
C PRO A 46 -45.21 -29.34 14.16
N LYS A 47 -44.07 -28.70 13.88
CA LYS A 47 -43.98 -27.26 13.65
C LYS A 47 -44.65 -26.93 12.31
N THR A 48 -45.72 -26.13 12.31
CA THR A 48 -46.34 -25.66 11.06
C THR A 48 -45.43 -24.61 10.42
N ARG A 49 -45.00 -24.85 9.16
CA ARG A 49 -44.13 -23.94 8.39
C ARG A 49 -44.84 -22.65 7.94
N THR A 50 -46.16 -22.61 8.04
CA THR A 50 -47.07 -21.61 7.46
C THR A 50 -47.51 -20.50 8.43
N GLY A 51 -47.06 -20.50 9.69
CA GLY A 51 -47.40 -19.44 10.64
C GLY A 51 -46.84 -18.05 10.29
N CYS A 52 -47.51 -17.00 10.77
CA CYS A 52 -47.07 -15.61 10.62
C CYS A 52 -45.71 -15.36 11.28
N ILE A 53 -44.99 -14.33 10.83
CA ILE A 53 -43.63 -14.02 11.29
C ILE A 53 -43.61 -13.80 12.81
N THR A 54 -44.55 -13.02 13.34
CA THR A 54 -44.65 -12.71 14.77
C THR A 54 -44.89 -13.96 15.63
N CYS A 55 -45.73 -14.90 15.20
CA CYS A 55 -45.96 -16.17 15.91
C CYS A 55 -44.74 -17.11 15.85
N LYS A 56 -44.01 -17.10 14.73
CA LYS A 56 -42.75 -17.85 14.57
C LYS A 56 -41.67 -17.33 15.52
N ILE A 57 -41.46 -16.02 15.61
CA ILE A 57 -40.53 -15.38 16.56
C ILE A 57 -40.90 -15.79 17.99
N ARG A 58 -42.19 -15.77 18.32
CA ARG A 58 -42.71 -16.11 19.65
C ARG A 58 -42.71 -17.61 19.95
N ARG A 59 -42.37 -18.48 18.99
CA ARG A 59 -42.41 -19.95 19.11
C ARG A 59 -43.77 -20.49 19.59
N VAL A 60 -44.86 -19.85 19.15
CA VAL A 60 -46.24 -20.27 19.42
C VAL A 60 -46.94 -20.65 18.12
N LYS A 61 -47.86 -21.63 18.16
CA LYS A 61 -48.66 -22.03 16.99
C LYS A 61 -49.43 -20.82 16.42
N CYS A 62 -49.40 -20.63 15.11
CA CYS A 62 -50.23 -19.60 14.47
C CYS A 62 -51.61 -20.19 14.13
N ASP A 63 -52.64 -19.37 14.22
CA ASP A 63 -54.00 -19.70 13.76
C ASP A 63 -54.19 -19.48 12.24
N GLU A 64 -53.20 -18.88 11.58
CA GLU A 64 -53.11 -18.75 10.11
C GLU A 64 -54.18 -17.86 9.44
N ASP A 65 -55.01 -17.15 10.24
CA ASP A 65 -55.93 -16.14 9.74
C ASP A 65 -55.22 -15.00 9.01
N LYS A 66 -55.79 -14.57 7.88
CA LYS A 66 -55.31 -13.47 7.03
C LYS A 66 -56.33 -12.33 7.05
N PRO A 67 -55.90 -11.05 7.03
CA PRO A 67 -54.52 -10.57 6.88
C PRO A 67 -53.68 -10.64 8.17
N PHE A 68 -54.31 -10.72 9.35
CA PHE A 68 -53.64 -10.77 10.65
C PHE A 68 -54.16 -11.93 11.50
N CYS A 69 -53.27 -12.66 12.15
CA CYS A 69 -53.66 -13.78 13.00
C CYS A 69 -54.30 -13.29 14.31
N LYS A 70 -55.31 -14.01 14.79
CA LYS A 70 -56.03 -13.69 16.03
C LYS A 70 -55.10 -13.69 17.23
N ARG A 71 -54.06 -14.52 17.27
CA ARG A 71 -53.09 -14.53 18.37
C ARG A 71 -52.28 -13.26 18.51
N CYS A 72 -52.00 -12.56 17.42
CA CYS A 72 -51.33 -11.28 17.48
C CYS A 72 -52.34 -10.18 17.85
N THR A 73 -53.51 -10.13 17.21
CA THR A 73 -54.50 -9.08 17.44
C THR A 73 -55.10 -9.13 18.85
N THR A 74 -55.48 -10.30 19.35
CA THR A 74 -56.06 -10.47 20.71
C THR A 74 -55.06 -10.15 21.82
N THR A 75 -53.76 -10.23 21.54
CA THR A 75 -52.71 -9.89 22.51
C THR A 75 -52.16 -8.47 22.31
N GLY A 76 -52.85 -7.65 21.51
CA GLY A 76 -52.50 -6.24 21.25
C GLY A 76 -51.22 -6.03 20.44
N ARG A 77 -50.72 -7.06 19.74
CA ARG A 77 -49.47 -7.00 18.97
C ARG A 77 -49.76 -6.78 17.49
N LYS A 78 -48.93 -5.97 16.84
CA LYS A 78 -48.88 -5.87 15.38
C LYS A 78 -48.49 -7.24 14.80
N CYS A 79 -49.29 -7.75 13.86
CA CYS A 79 -49.00 -8.99 13.15
C CYS A 79 -48.22 -8.65 11.88
N ASP A 80 -46.97 -9.10 11.80
CA ASP A 80 -46.05 -8.80 10.69
C ASP A 80 -46.36 -9.61 9.40
N GLY A 81 -47.52 -10.26 9.36
CA GLY A 81 -48.00 -10.99 8.19
C GLY A 81 -47.30 -12.34 7.96
N TYR A 82 -47.54 -12.89 6.76
CA TYR A 82 -47.03 -14.18 6.30
C TYR A 82 -45.99 -13.94 5.21
N VAL A 83 -44.93 -14.75 5.17
CA VAL A 83 -43.91 -14.68 4.12
C VAL A 83 -44.53 -15.12 2.79
N SER A 84 -44.52 -14.24 1.79
CA SER A 84 -44.97 -14.56 0.43
C SER A 84 -44.00 -15.54 -0.24
N PRO A 85 -44.48 -16.59 -0.94
CA PRO A 85 -43.62 -17.47 -1.72
C PRO A 85 -43.16 -16.74 -2.97
N GLY A 86 -42.08 -15.98 -2.85
CA GLY A 86 -41.50 -15.18 -3.95
C GLY A 86 -40.28 -14.35 -3.57
N GLU A 87 -40.08 -14.07 -2.29
CA GLU A 87 -38.91 -13.32 -1.80
C GLU A 87 -38.08 -14.18 -0.84
N SER A 88 -37.34 -15.14 -1.39
CA SER A 88 -36.20 -15.73 -0.71
C SER A 88 -34.99 -14.84 -0.92
N THR A 89 -34.78 -13.88 -0.01
CA THR A 89 -33.46 -13.30 0.26
C THR A 89 -32.56 -14.42 0.77
N THR A 90 -31.85 -15.08 -0.14
CA THR A 90 -30.73 -15.95 0.21
C THR A 90 -29.58 -15.07 0.68
N LEU A 91 -29.60 -14.71 1.95
CA LEU A 91 -28.38 -14.53 2.72
C LEU A 91 -27.64 -15.88 2.67
N LYS A 92 -26.72 -16.03 1.71
CA LYS A 92 -25.79 -17.15 1.70
C LYS A 92 -24.95 -17.03 2.98
N SER A 93 -25.22 -17.89 3.95
CA SER A 93 -24.26 -18.21 4.99
C SER A 93 -22.94 -18.62 4.33
N PRO A 94 -21.77 -18.31 4.91
CA PRO A 94 -20.51 -18.83 4.39
C PRO A 94 -20.61 -20.35 4.38
N GLU A 95 -20.39 -20.97 3.22
CA GLU A 95 -20.30 -22.43 3.15
C GLU A 95 -19.22 -22.94 4.11
N PRO A 96 -19.44 -24.09 4.77
CA PRO A 96 -18.45 -24.67 5.65
C PRO A 96 -17.18 -25.02 4.85
N LEU A 97 -16.03 -24.70 5.43
CA LEU A 97 -14.64 -24.91 4.97
C LEU A 97 -14.33 -26.28 4.30
N THR A 98 -15.22 -27.26 4.43
CA THR A 98 -15.07 -28.62 3.93
C THR A 98 -15.32 -28.82 2.43
N VAL A 99 -16.07 -27.95 1.74
CA VAL A 99 -16.30 -28.13 0.28
C VAL A 99 -15.11 -27.60 -0.54
N ALA A 100 -14.36 -26.62 -0.03
CA ALA A 100 -13.16 -26.08 -0.67
C ALA A 100 -11.98 -27.07 -0.71
N LEU A 101 -12.00 -28.13 0.11
CA LEU A 101 -10.98 -29.18 0.13
C LEU A 101 -11.26 -30.31 -0.88
N ALA A 102 -12.41 -30.32 -1.54
CA ALA A 102 -12.83 -31.44 -2.40
C ALA A 102 -12.57 -31.24 -3.90
N ASN A 103 -12.29 -30.01 -4.34
CA ASN A 103 -11.86 -29.73 -5.71
C ASN A 103 -10.36 -29.49 -5.68
N ASP A 104 -9.58 -30.51 -5.99
CA ASP A 104 -8.13 -30.40 -6.09
C ASP A 104 -7.77 -29.37 -7.17
N VAL A 105 -7.14 -28.28 -6.74
CA VAL A 105 -7.12 -27.01 -7.49
C VAL A 105 -6.03 -26.98 -8.57
N THR A 106 -5.09 -27.91 -8.61
CA THR A 106 -4.19 -28.12 -9.75
C THR A 106 -3.64 -29.55 -9.74
N CYS A 107 -3.78 -30.30 -10.83
CA CYS A 107 -3.15 -31.63 -10.95
C CYS A 107 -1.61 -31.53 -10.88
N ASP A 108 -1.04 -30.37 -11.22
CA ASP A 108 0.39 -30.12 -11.15
C ASP A 108 0.88 -29.91 -9.71
N ALA A 109 1.87 -30.71 -9.30
CA ALA A 109 2.50 -30.62 -7.99
C ALA A 109 3.30 -29.32 -7.82
N LEU A 110 3.84 -28.77 -8.92
CA LEU A 110 4.57 -27.51 -8.88
C LEU A 110 3.63 -26.35 -8.57
N GLU A 111 2.48 -26.26 -9.25
CA GLU A 111 1.47 -25.23 -8.98
C GLU A 111 0.97 -25.28 -7.52
N ARG A 112 0.76 -26.47 -6.95
CA ARG A 112 0.37 -26.59 -5.52
C ARG A 112 1.44 -26.03 -4.58
N ARG A 113 2.71 -26.40 -4.79
CA ARG A 113 3.84 -25.91 -3.97
C ARG A 113 4.01 -24.40 -4.09
N ILE A 114 3.89 -23.85 -5.30
CA ILE A 114 4.00 -22.40 -5.53
C ILE A 114 2.82 -21.66 -4.91
N PHE A 115 1.60 -22.20 -4.98
CA PHE A 115 0.45 -21.62 -4.29
C PHE A 115 0.66 -21.58 -2.76
N ASP A 116 1.20 -22.64 -2.17
CA ASP A 116 1.55 -22.65 -0.75
C ASP A 116 2.62 -21.61 -0.41
N PHE A 117 3.64 -21.44 -1.27
CA PHE A 117 4.63 -20.37 -1.15
C PHE A 117 3.96 -18.99 -1.22
N PHE A 118 3.07 -18.77 -2.19
CA PHE A 118 2.34 -17.51 -2.34
C PHE A 118 1.55 -17.18 -1.07
N ARG A 119 0.78 -18.14 -0.55
CA ARG A 119 -0.02 -17.96 0.67
C ARG A 119 0.85 -17.66 1.89
N ALA A 120 1.98 -18.36 2.04
CA ALA A 120 2.82 -18.27 3.23
C ALA A 120 3.83 -17.10 3.20
N ARG A 121 4.23 -16.64 2.02
CA ARG A 121 5.32 -15.65 1.84
C ARG A 121 4.88 -14.44 1.02
N THR A 122 4.29 -14.65 -0.15
CA THR A 122 3.98 -13.54 -1.08
C THR A 122 2.83 -12.66 -0.59
N ALA A 123 1.66 -13.24 -0.31
CA ALA A 123 0.48 -12.47 0.12
C ALA A 123 0.72 -11.63 1.40
N PRO A 124 1.41 -12.15 2.44
CA PRO A 124 1.79 -11.34 3.60
C PRO A 124 2.74 -10.18 3.28
N CYS A 125 3.66 -10.34 2.33
CA CYS A 125 4.53 -9.25 1.87
C CYS A 125 3.73 -8.18 1.11
N VAL A 126 2.85 -8.59 0.18
CA VAL A 126 2.03 -7.64 -0.58
C VAL A 126 1.13 -6.81 0.33
N SER A 127 0.56 -7.42 1.37
CA SER A 127 -0.30 -6.74 2.35
C SER A 127 0.45 -5.73 3.25
N GLY A 128 1.78 -5.69 3.20
CA GLY A 128 2.59 -4.70 3.91
C GLY A 128 2.37 -4.73 5.42
N TYR A 129 1.99 -3.59 6.01
CA TYR A 129 1.73 -3.46 7.44
C TYR A 129 0.26 -3.66 7.85
N PHE A 130 -0.64 -3.75 6.87
CA PHE A 130 -2.07 -3.68 7.12
C PHE A 130 -2.72 -5.06 6.93
N GLN A 131 -3.90 -5.23 7.54
CA GLN A 131 -4.77 -6.35 7.21
C GLN A 131 -5.51 -6.01 5.92
N ASP A 132 -5.39 -6.85 4.90
CA ASP A 132 -5.95 -6.57 3.59
C ASP A 132 -6.81 -7.74 3.13
N ALA A 133 -8.13 -7.56 3.21
CA ALA A 133 -9.10 -8.58 2.84
C ALA A 133 -8.95 -9.05 1.38
N VAL A 134 -8.36 -8.22 0.50
CA VAL A 134 -8.07 -8.61 -0.89
C VAL A 134 -7.08 -9.76 -0.89
N TRP A 135 -5.95 -9.62 -0.21
CA TRP A 135 -4.86 -10.60 -0.21
C TRP A 135 -5.08 -11.74 0.79
N ASP A 136 -5.59 -11.43 1.99
CA ASP A 136 -5.77 -12.40 3.07
C ASP A 136 -6.95 -13.36 2.80
N ARG A 137 -7.88 -13.00 1.91
CA ARG A 137 -9.09 -13.78 1.65
C ARG A 137 -9.49 -13.85 0.18
N ILE A 138 -9.74 -12.73 -0.47
CA ILE A 138 -10.45 -12.71 -1.77
C ILE A 138 -9.60 -13.37 -2.87
N VAL A 139 -8.33 -13.00 -3.00
CA VAL A 139 -7.39 -13.56 -3.99
C VAL A 139 -7.24 -15.08 -3.78
N LEU A 140 -7.09 -15.53 -2.52
CA LEU A 140 -6.97 -16.94 -2.21
C LEU A 140 -8.24 -17.71 -2.57
N GLN A 141 -9.42 -17.20 -2.22
CA GLN A 141 -10.69 -17.84 -2.57
C GLN A 141 -10.89 -17.94 -4.09
N LEU A 142 -10.66 -16.84 -4.82
CA LEU A 142 -10.85 -16.83 -6.26
C LEU A 142 -9.79 -17.63 -7.03
N SER A 143 -8.58 -17.81 -6.48
CA SER A 143 -7.61 -18.73 -7.11
C SER A 143 -8.11 -20.18 -7.17
N HIS A 144 -9.02 -20.58 -6.25
CA HIS A 144 -9.61 -21.91 -6.29
C HIS A 144 -10.70 -22.03 -7.36
N SER A 145 -11.50 -21.00 -7.60
CA SER A 145 -12.62 -21.04 -8.56
C SER A 145 -12.28 -20.52 -9.97
N GLU A 146 -11.37 -19.56 -10.09
CA GLU A 146 -11.08 -18.83 -11.33
C GLU A 146 -9.69 -19.18 -11.89
N PRO A 147 -9.59 -19.82 -13.06
CA PRO A 147 -8.30 -20.19 -13.67
C PRO A 147 -7.36 -19.00 -13.91
N ALA A 148 -7.89 -17.86 -14.37
CA ALA A 148 -7.11 -16.65 -14.61
C ALA A 148 -6.40 -16.16 -13.34
N VAL A 149 -7.12 -16.13 -12.22
CA VAL A 149 -6.59 -15.72 -10.90
C VAL A 149 -5.56 -16.74 -10.41
N ARG A 150 -5.83 -18.03 -10.59
CA ARG A 150 -4.91 -19.11 -10.21
C ARG A 150 -3.56 -19.01 -10.91
N TYR A 151 -3.57 -18.82 -12.23
CA TYR A 151 -2.34 -18.67 -13.00
C TYR A 151 -1.59 -17.40 -12.62
N ALA A 152 -2.29 -16.29 -12.39
CA ALA A 152 -1.66 -15.04 -11.94
C ALA A 152 -1.02 -15.17 -10.54
N VAL A 153 -1.69 -15.86 -9.61
CA VAL A 153 -1.15 -16.18 -8.27
C VAL A 153 0.10 -17.04 -8.36
N ASN A 154 0.08 -18.09 -9.18
CA ASN A 154 1.25 -18.95 -9.39
C ASN A 154 2.40 -18.21 -10.06
N ALA A 155 2.11 -17.35 -11.04
CA ALA A 155 3.13 -16.52 -11.69
C ALA A 155 3.84 -15.61 -10.68
N LEU A 156 3.08 -14.87 -9.88
CA LEU A 156 3.60 -13.95 -8.88
C LEU A 156 4.33 -14.68 -7.74
N GLY A 157 3.78 -15.80 -7.26
CA GLY A 157 4.40 -16.65 -6.25
C GLY A 157 5.74 -17.21 -6.71
N ALA A 158 5.81 -17.76 -7.91
CA ALA A 158 7.03 -18.32 -8.47
C ALA A 158 8.09 -17.24 -8.75
N LEU A 159 7.68 -16.07 -9.25
CA LEU A 159 8.61 -14.96 -9.47
C LEU A 159 9.23 -14.45 -8.16
N HIS A 160 8.42 -14.35 -7.10
CA HIS A 160 8.90 -13.97 -5.78
C HIS A 160 9.88 -15.00 -5.20
N GLU A 161 9.56 -16.30 -5.31
CA GLU A 161 10.46 -17.37 -4.87
C GLU A 161 11.78 -17.34 -5.65
N GLU A 162 11.72 -17.17 -6.97
CA GLU A 162 12.89 -17.06 -7.83
C GLU A 162 13.78 -15.87 -7.42
N ARG A 163 13.19 -14.70 -7.14
CA ARG A 163 13.92 -13.52 -6.66
C ARG A 163 14.59 -13.78 -5.30
N GLN A 164 13.87 -14.42 -4.37
CA GLN A 164 14.40 -14.76 -3.06
C GLN A 164 15.59 -15.73 -3.17
N LEU A 165 15.47 -16.77 -4.00
CA LEU A 165 16.52 -17.75 -4.22
C LEU A 165 17.76 -17.13 -4.88
N ARG A 166 17.58 -16.22 -5.84
CA ARG A 166 18.69 -15.46 -6.43
C ARG A 166 19.45 -14.65 -5.41
N HIS A 167 18.73 -13.95 -4.53
CA HIS A 167 19.36 -13.17 -3.47
C HIS A 167 20.20 -14.05 -2.53
N THR A 168 19.70 -15.25 -2.17
CA THR A 168 20.47 -16.20 -1.36
C THR A 168 21.66 -16.81 -2.12
N ALA A 169 21.52 -17.03 -3.43
CA ALA A 169 22.59 -17.56 -4.28
C ALA A 169 23.74 -16.56 -4.42
N ASP A 170 23.41 -15.28 -4.65
CA ASP A 170 24.38 -14.18 -4.78
C ASP A 170 25.20 -14.01 -3.49
N HIS A 171 24.54 -14.02 -2.32
CA HIS A 171 25.23 -14.02 -1.02
C HIS A 171 26.15 -15.23 -0.81
N ASN A 172 25.79 -16.39 -1.36
CA ASN A 172 26.56 -17.62 -1.24
C ASN A 172 27.58 -17.81 -2.39
N GLY A 173 27.72 -16.83 -3.30
CA GLY A 173 28.63 -16.90 -4.45
C GLY A 173 28.26 -17.96 -5.50
N THR A 174 27.00 -18.37 -5.56
CA THR A 174 26.47 -19.35 -6.52
C THR A 174 25.90 -18.64 -7.76
N ASP A 175 26.01 -19.22 -8.95
CA ASP A 175 25.49 -18.62 -10.18
C ASP A 175 23.96 -18.45 -10.14
N ALA A 176 23.50 -17.21 -10.02
CA ALA A 176 22.10 -16.83 -9.97
C ALA A 176 21.33 -17.16 -11.27
N GLN A 177 22.01 -17.42 -12.39
CA GLN A 177 21.36 -17.83 -13.64
C GLN A 177 20.74 -19.22 -13.55
N LEU A 178 21.32 -20.12 -12.74
CA LEU A 178 20.79 -21.48 -12.51
C LEU A 178 19.42 -21.49 -11.81
N VAL A 179 19.06 -20.38 -11.17
CA VAL A 179 17.78 -20.21 -10.45
C VAL A 179 16.65 -19.78 -11.41
N LYS A 180 16.97 -19.22 -12.59
CA LYS A 180 15.96 -18.71 -13.52
C LYS A 180 15.17 -19.85 -14.15
N THR A 181 13.85 -19.87 -13.92
CA THR A 181 12.95 -20.84 -14.58
C THR A 181 12.05 -20.13 -15.59
N GLY A 182 11.58 -20.84 -16.61
CA GLY A 182 10.56 -20.33 -17.53
C GLY A 182 9.14 -20.32 -16.93
N PHE A 183 8.98 -20.86 -15.72
CA PHE A 183 7.68 -21.11 -15.10
C PHE A 183 6.88 -19.84 -14.76
N PRO A 184 7.45 -18.79 -14.13
CA PRO A 184 6.70 -17.56 -13.81
C PRO A 184 6.11 -16.90 -15.06
N LEU A 185 6.91 -16.76 -16.12
CA LEU A 185 6.47 -16.16 -17.39
C LEU A 185 5.43 -17.03 -18.11
N SER A 186 5.58 -18.36 -18.07
CA SER A 186 4.59 -19.28 -18.64
C SER A 186 3.23 -19.15 -17.94
N GLN A 187 3.22 -19.10 -16.61
CA GLN A 187 2.01 -18.92 -15.81
C GLN A 187 1.37 -17.54 -16.05
N TYR A 188 2.20 -16.49 -16.17
CA TYR A 188 1.73 -15.14 -16.48
C TYR A 188 1.05 -15.09 -17.86
N ALA A 189 1.65 -15.70 -18.89
CA ALA A 189 1.04 -15.78 -20.22
C ALA A 189 -0.29 -16.53 -20.22
N LYS A 190 -0.40 -17.64 -19.47
CA LYS A 190 -1.69 -18.34 -19.27
C LYS A 190 -2.73 -17.45 -18.60
N ALA A 191 -2.35 -16.69 -17.58
CA ALA A 191 -3.25 -15.77 -16.89
C ALA A 191 -3.80 -14.69 -17.84
N LEU A 192 -2.95 -14.10 -18.68
CA LEU A 192 -3.37 -13.11 -19.68
C LEU A 192 -4.32 -13.71 -20.72
N ASN A 193 -4.04 -14.92 -21.21
CA ASN A 193 -4.90 -15.60 -22.17
C ASN A 193 -6.29 -15.91 -21.58
N GLU A 194 -6.35 -16.40 -20.34
CA GLU A 194 -7.61 -16.64 -19.63
C GLU A 194 -8.36 -15.33 -19.38
N MET A 195 -7.67 -14.28 -18.95
CA MET A 195 -8.27 -12.96 -18.75
C MET A 195 -8.86 -12.39 -20.05
N GLN A 196 -8.17 -12.55 -21.18
CA GLN A 196 -8.70 -12.15 -22.50
C GLN A 196 -9.93 -12.98 -22.90
N SER A 197 -9.93 -14.28 -22.63
CA SER A 197 -11.08 -15.15 -22.87
C SER A 197 -12.29 -14.73 -22.03
N LEU A 198 -12.04 -14.43 -20.75
CA LEU A 198 -13.03 -13.91 -19.81
C LEU A 198 -13.68 -12.62 -20.33
N LEU A 199 -12.88 -11.64 -20.75
CA LEU A 199 -13.38 -10.37 -21.29
C LEU A 199 -14.22 -10.56 -22.57
N LYS A 200 -13.87 -11.50 -23.44
CA LYS A 200 -14.63 -11.82 -24.67
C LYS A 200 -15.96 -12.51 -24.40
N SER A 201 -16.04 -13.30 -23.32
CA SER A 201 -17.24 -14.09 -23.00
C SER A 201 -18.42 -13.26 -22.45
N GLY A 202 -18.18 -12.00 -22.03
CA GLY A 202 -19.22 -11.03 -21.66
C GLY A 202 -19.99 -11.29 -20.36
N GLY A 203 -19.72 -12.39 -19.64
CA GLY A 203 -20.44 -12.81 -18.43
C GLY A 203 -19.64 -12.71 -17.12
N VAL A 204 -18.51 -11.99 -17.10
CA VAL A 204 -17.52 -12.07 -16.02
C VAL A 204 -17.73 -10.99 -14.97
N SER A 205 -17.51 -11.35 -13.70
CA SER A 205 -17.52 -10.38 -12.60
C SER A 205 -16.35 -9.42 -12.73
N LEU A 206 -16.61 -8.11 -12.67
CA LEU A 206 -15.57 -7.08 -12.67
C LEU A 206 -14.57 -7.28 -11.52
N ASP A 207 -14.99 -7.86 -10.39
CA ASP A 207 -14.09 -8.21 -9.29
C ASP A 207 -12.94 -9.14 -9.75
N VAL A 208 -13.23 -10.14 -10.59
CA VAL A 208 -12.23 -11.10 -11.10
C VAL A 208 -11.23 -10.38 -11.99
N VAL A 209 -11.72 -9.52 -12.89
CA VAL A 209 -10.87 -8.73 -13.81
C VAL A 209 -9.95 -7.81 -13.02
N LEU A 210 -10.47 -7.08 -12.03
CA LEU A 210 -9.67 -6.19 -11.19
C LEU A 210 -8.63 -6.94 -10.36
N ILE A 211 -8.95 -8.15 -9.88
CA ILE A 211 -7.99 -9.00 -9.16
C ILE A 211 -6.88 -9.49 -10.09
N CYS A 212 -7.23 -9.92 -11.31
CA CYS A 212 -6.23 -10.25 -12.32
C CYS A 212 -5.33 -9.05 -12.63
N SER A 213 -5.91 -7.85 -12.85
CA SER A 213 -5.14 -6.62 -13.02
C SER A 213 -4.20 -6.35 -11.84
N LEU A 214 -4.70 -6.42 -10.59
CA LEU A 214 -3.87 -6.24 -9.39
C LEU A 214 -2.70 -7.22 -9.36
N LEU A 215 -2.93 -8.51 -9.61
CA LEU A 215 -1.87 -9.51 -9.64
C LEU A 215 -0.86 -9.26 -10.77
N CYS A 216 -1.33 -8.83 -11.94
CA CYS A 216 -0.46 -8.47 -13.07
C CYS A 216 0.40 -7.24 -12.77
N ILE A 217 -0.17 -6.21 -12.14
CA ILE A 217 0.57 -5.00 -11.71
C ILE A 217 1.72 -5.41 -10.77
N HIS A 218 1.45 -6.25 -9.77
CA HIS A 218 2.48 -6.72 -8.84
C HIS A 218 3.51 -7.61 -9.53
N PHE A 219 3.10 -8.44 -10.50
CA PHE A 219 4.02 -9.26 -11.28
C PHE A 219 4.97 -8.40 -12.12
N GLU A 220 4.44 -7.41 -12.83
CA GLU A 220 5.25 -6.53 -13.69
C GLU A 220 6.13 -5.61 -12.85
N ALA A 221 5.63 -5.09 -11.73
CA ALA A 221 6.45 -4.33 -10.79
C ALA A 221 7.56 -5.16 -10.15
N LEU A 222 7.31 -6.45 -9.87
CA LEU A 222 8.33 -7.37 -9.36
C LEU A 222 9.42 -7.68 -10.40
N ARG A 223 9.07 -7.61 -11.69
CA ARG A 223 10.02 -7.64 -12.81
C ARG A 223 10.71 -6.30 -13.06
N GLU A 224 10.25 -5.24 -12.40
CA GLU A 224 10.64 -3.84 -12.61
C GLU A 224 10.27 -3.31 -14.01
N CYS A 225 9.27 -3.92 -14.63
CA CYS A 225 8.62 -3.45 -15.85
C CYS A 225 7.45 -2.53 -15.46
N PHE A 226 7.72 -1.25 -15.21
CA PHE A 226 6.71 -0.31 -14.71
C PHE A 226 5.69 0.14 -15.77
N VAL A 227 6.04 0.11 -17.05
CA VAL A 227 5.12 0.51 -18.14
C VAL A 227 3.94 -0.45 -18.25
N PRO A 228 4.16 -1.78 -18.37
CA PRO A 228 3.04 -2.72 -18.39
C PRO A 228 2.24 -2.68 -17.07
N ALA A 229 2.90 -2.44 -15.94
CA ALA A 229 2.22 -2.27 -14.65
C ALA A 229 1.25 -1.06 -14.68
N LEU A 230 1.68 0.08 -15.20
CA LEU A 230 0.81 1.25 -15.37
C LEU A 230 -0.32 0.98 -16.36
N MET A 231 -0.06 0.31 -17.48
CA MET A 231 -1.12 -0.05 -18.44
C MET A 231 -2.23 -0.89 -17.78
N HIS A 232 -1.87 -1.87 -16.93
CA HIS A 232 -2.84 -2.64 -16.17
C HIS A 232 -3.64 -1.78 -15.18
N ALA A 233 -2.99 -0.82 -14.52
CA ALA A 233 -3.66 0.12 -13.62
C ALA A 233 -4.63 1.04 -14.38
N GLU A 234 -4.21 1.61 -15.50
CA GLU A 234 -5.03 2.50 -16.32
C GLU A 234 -6.26 1.79 -16.90
N ASN A 235 -6.07 0.57 -17.43
CA ASN A 235 -7.18 -0.25 -17.89
C ASN A 235 -8.18 -0.56 -16.77
N ALA A 236 -7.70 -0.85 -15.55
CA ALA A 236 -8.58 -1.07 -14.40
C ALA A 236 -9.36 0.20 -14.01
N ILE A 237 -8.73 1.37 -14.07
CA ILE A 237 -9.37 2.66 -13.81
C ILE A 237 -10.45 2.96 -14.87
N GLN A 238 -10.14 2.76 -16.15
CA GLN A 238 -11.10 2.95 -17.24
C GLN A 238 -12.31 2.02 -17.08
N LEU A 239 -12.11 0.76 -16.69
CA LEU A 239 -13.19 -0.17 -16.40
C LEU A 239 -14.08 0.30 -15.23
N LEU A 240 -13.48 0.81 -14.16
CA LEU A 240 -14.20 1.35 -12.99
C LEU A 240 -15.01 2.61 -13.34
N GLN A 241 -14.53 3.43 -14.26
CA GLN A 241 -15.21 4.64 -14.73
C GLN A 241 -16.29 4.33 -15.79
N SER A 242 -16.12 3.24 -16.56
CA SER A 242 -17.07 2.83 -17.59
C SER A 242 -18.40 2.38 -16.97
N SER A 243 -19.49 3.07 -17.30
CA SER A 243 -20.84 2.73 -16.81
C SER A 243 -21.62 1.80 -17.76
N THR A 244 -21.07 1.51 -18.94
CA THR A 244 -21.75 0.80 -20.03
C THR A 244 -21.52 -0.70 -20.02
N SER A 245 -20.37 -1.17 -19.52
CA SER A 245 -19.96 -2.58 -19.59
C SER A 245 -20.08 -3.31 -18.25
N PHE A 246 -19.90 -2.61 -17.12
CA PHE A 246 -19.93 -3.18 -15.79
C PHE A 246 -20.63 -2.24 -14.80
N ASP A 247 -21.40 -2.79 -13.86
CA ASP A 247 -21.99 -2.01 -12.77
C ASP A 247 -20.96 -1.81 -11.66
N ALA A 248 -20.21 -0.70 -11.74
CA ALA A 248 -19.21 -0.28 -10.76
C ALA A 248 -19.70 -0.30 -9.30
N ARG A 249 -21.01 -0.12 -9.07
CA ARG A 249 -21.60 -0.14 -7.71
C ARG A 249 -21.63 -1.52 -7.08
N ARG A 250 -21.48 -2.58 -7.88
CA ARG A 250 -21.44 -3.97 -7.41
C ARG A 250 -20.04 -4.46 -7.13
N VAL A 251 -19.01 -3.68 -7.48
CA VAL A 251 -17.62 -4.02 -7.23
C VAL A 251 -17.36 -4.03 -5.73
N ASN A 252 -16.57 -4.99 -5.27
CA ASN A 252 -16.15 -5.04 -3.89
C ASN A 252 -15.39 -3.75 -3.51
N PRO A 253 -15.81 -2.97 -2.50
CA PRO A 253 -15.14 -1.73 -2.12
C PRO A 253 -13.66 -1.90 -1.79
N ASN A 254 -13.25 -3.06 -1.25
CA ASN A 254 -11.84 -3.32 -0.94
C ASN A 254 -10.97 -3.40 -2.20
N LEU A 255 -11.53 -3.86 -3.33
CA LEU A 255 -10.82 -3.89 -4.61
C LEU A 255 -10.68 -2.48 -5.18
N VAL A 256 -11.72 -1.65 -5.08
CA VAL A 256 -11.64 -0.24 -5.45
C VAL A 256 -10.55 0.47 -4.64
N ARG A 257 -10.53 0.29 -3.32
CA ARG A 257 -9.49 0.85 -2.44
C ARG A 257 -8.08 0.34 -2.81
N ALA A 258 -7.95 -0.93 -3.21
CA ALA A 258 -6.67 -1.47 -3.69
C ALA A 258 -6.22 -0.79 -4.99
N ILE A 259 -7.10 -0.62 -5.98
CA ILE A 259 -6.77 0.09 -7.22
C ILE A 259 -6.43 1.56 -6.96
N MET A 260 -7.15 2.24 -6.06
CA MET A 260 -6.82 3.61 -5.66
C MET A 260 -5.41 3.73 -5.05
N ARG A 261 -4.96 2.74 -4.26
CA ARG A 261 -3.58 2.70 -3.74
C ARG A 261 -2.56 2.60 -4.87
N ILE A 262 -2.81 1.71 -5.84
CA ILE A 262 -1.92 1.57 -7.02
C ILE A 262 -1.93 2.84 -7.88
N ASP A 263 -3.09 3.44 -8.10
CA ASP A 263 -3.25 4.69 -8.86
C ASP A 263 -2.42 5.82 -8.24
N LEU A 264 -2.48 5.95 -6.91
CA LEU A 264 -1.67 6.91 -6.16
C LEU A 264 -0.17 6.61 -6.32
N GLN A 265 0.25 5.36 -6.12
CA GLN A 265 1.66 4.96 -6.25
C GLN A 265 2.21 5.25 -7.66
N GLY A 266 1.43 4.98 -8.70
CA GLY A 266 1.80 5.34 -10.07
C GLY A 266 2.02 6.85 -10.24
N ALA A 267 1.17 7.69 -9.65
CA ALA A 267 1.32 9.14 -9.68
C ALA A 267 2.54 9.68 -8.90
N MET A 268 3.03 8.89 -7.94
CA MET A 268 4.16 9.25 -7.09
C MET A 268 5.51 8.85 -7.67
N TYR A 269 5.65 7.58 -8.10
CA TYR A 269 6.92 7.03 -8.56
C TYR A 269 7.21 7.35 -10.03
N LEU A 270 6.18 7.48 -10.88
CA LEU A 270 6.34 7.62 -12.33
C LEU A 270 5.90 9.02 -12.76
N GLY A 271 6.67 10.01 -12.29
CA GLY A 271 6.49 11.46 -12.40
C GLY A 271 5.49 11.99 -13.45
N SER A 272 4.69 12.97 -13.03
CA SER A 272 3.74 13.76 -13.84
C SER A 272 2.43 13.07 -14.22
N ARG A 273 2.22 11.80 -13.86
CA ARG A 273 0.93 11.13 -14.04
C ARG A 273 -0.14 11.71 -13.10
N VAL A 274 -1.28 12.11 -13.67
CA VAL A 274 -2.47 12.53 -12.91
C VAL A 274 -3.19 11.29 -12.38
N PRO A 275 -3.49 11.19 -11.06
CA PRO A 275 -4.33 10.11 -10.52
C PRO A 275 -5.71 10.08 -11.20
N GLY A 276 -6.18 8.89 -11.56
CA GLY A 276 -7.47 8.69 -12.23
C GLY A 276 -8.67 8.50 -11.30
N LEU A 277 -8.44 8.13 -10.03
CA LEU A 277 -9.48 7.87 -9.04
C LEU A 277 -9.51 8.82 -7.81
N PRO A 278 -8.99 10.08 -7.85
CA PRO A 278 -8.88 10.93 -6.66
C PRO A 278 -10.23 11.31 -6.03
N PHE A 279 -11.30 11.24 -6.83
CA PHE A 279 -12.68 11.53 -6.41
C PHE A 279 -13.61 10.32 -6.53
N TYR A 280 -13.06 9.12 -6.79
CA TYR A 280 -13.82 7.87 -6.91
C TYR A 280 -14.10 7.29 -5.51
N THR A 281 -14.85 8.02 -4.69
CA THR A 281 -15.09 7.67 -3.28
C THR A 281 -16.55 7.85 -2.90
N ALA A 282 -16.98 7.20 -1.83
CA ALA A 282 -18.29 7.45 -1.27
C ALA A 282 -18.33 8.89 -0.72
N ALA A 283 -19.51 9.54 -0.75
CA ALA A 283 -19.66 10.92 -0.28
C ALA A 283 -19.15 11.16 1.16
N VAL A 284 -19.06 10.11 1.98
CA VAL A 284 -18.55 10.15 3.37
C VAL A 284 -17.03 10.32 3.46
N ASP A 285 -16.27 9.99 2.41
CA ASP A 285 -14.81 10.16 2.36
C ASP A 285 -14.40 11.61 2.01
N SER A 286 -15.38 12.48 1.73
CA SER A 286 -15.15 13.90 1.42
C SER A 286 -14.93 14.77 2.67
N VAL A 287 -15.14 14.22 3.87
CA VAL A 287 -15.02 14.95 5.13
C VAL A 287 -14.12 14.17 6.09
N LEU A 288 -13.24 14.86 6.81
CA LEU A 288 -12.43 14.22 7.84
C LEU A 288 -13.31 13.70 9.00
N PRO A 289 -13.07 12.48 9.48
CA PRO A 289 -13.81 11.92 10.61
C PRO A 289 -13.37 12.59 11.93
N SER A 290 -14.20 12.48 12.97
CA SER A 290 -13.83 12.93 14.32
C SER A 290 -12.84 12.00 15.03
N SER A 291 -12.72 10.74 14.57
CA SER A 291 -11.78 9.75 15.10
C SER A 291 -11.64 8.57 14.13
N PHE A 292 -10.47 7.93 14.09
CA PHE A 292 -10.31 6.66 13.39
C PHE A 292 -10.85 5.49 14.22
N HIS A 293 -11.59 4.58 13.57
CA HIS A 293 -12.14 3.38 14.21
C HIS A 293 -11.12 2.25 14.23
N ASP A 294 -10.38 2.09 13.13
CA ASP A 294 -9.26 1.18 12.99
C ASP A 294 -8.18 1.77 12.08
N LEU A 295 -7.07 1.03 11.93
CA LEU A 295 -5.94 1.44 11.12
C LEU A 295 -6.23 1.40 9.61
N ASN A 296 -7.15 0.55 9.15
CA ASN A 296 -7.52 0.45 7.75
C ASN A 296 -8.32 1.68 7.30
N HIS A 297 -9.20 2.18 8.15
CA HIS A 297 -9.91 3.44 7.93
C HIS A 297 -8.96 4.62 7.82
N ALA A 298 -7.95 4.66 8.69
CA ALA A 298 -6.91 5.67 8.62
C ALA A 298 -6.15 5.58 7.28
N ARG A 299 -5.75 4.38 6.86
CA ARG A 299 -5.11 4.15 5.56
C ARG A 299 -5.97 4.63 4.39
N ASP A 300 -7.24 4.23 4.36
CA ASP A 300 -8.16 4.58 3.27
C ASP A 300 -8.38 6.11 3.18
N MET A 301 -8.47 6.78 4.32
CA MET A 301 -8.57 8.24 4.39
C MET A 301 -7.29 8.92 3.90
N VAL A 302 -6.12 8.47 4.36
CA VAL A 302 -4.81 8.97 3.92
C VAL A 302 -4.64 8.80 2.41
N THR A 303 -4.93 7.62 1.86
CA THR A 303 -4.84 7.36 0.41
C THR A 303 -5.78 8.27 -0.38
N THR A 304 -7.01 8.46 0.08
CA THR A 304 -8.00 9.32 -0.60
C THR A 304 -7.53 10.77 -0.70
N TRP A 305 -7.13 11.36 0.43
CA TRP A 305 -6.68 12.75 0.45
C TRP A 305 -5.32 12.95 -0.22
N SER A 306 -4.43 11.96 -0.15
CA SER A 306 -3.20 11.94 -0.96
C SER A 306 -3.54 12.00 -2.45
N GLY A 307 -4.47 11.17 -2.93
CA GLY A 307 -4.91 11.19 -4.33
C GLY A 307 -5.41 12.57 -4.77
N ARG A 308 -6.19 13.25 -3.92
CA ARG A 308 -6.67 14.62 -4.18
C ARG A 308 -5.55 15.65 -4.22
N LEU A 309 -4.59 15.56 -3.31
CA LEU A 309 -3.40 16.40 -3.32
C LEU A 309 -2.61 16.22 -4.62
N PHE A 310 -2.28 14.98 -4.98
CA PHE A 310 -1.52 14.71 -6.21
C PHE A 310 -2.30 15.14 -7.46
N HIS A 311 -3.63 14.95 -7.49
CA HIS A 311 -4.44 15.49 -8.57
C HIS A 311 -4.35 17.01 -8.68
N PHE A 312 -4.49 17.74 -7.56
CA PHE A 312 -4.33 19.20 -7.54
C PHE A 312 -2.93 19.64 -7.98
N MET A 313 -1.88 18.95 -7.50
CA MET A 313 -0.50 19.22 -7.92
C MET A 313 -0.34 19.07 -9.42
N ARG A 314 -0.74 17.93 -10.00
CA ARG A 314 -0.53 17.66 -11.43
C ARG A 314 -1.38 18.51 -12.37
N THR A 315 -2.55 18.97 -11.93
CA THR A 315 -3.51 19.69 -12.78
C THR A 315 -3.44 21.20 -12.64
N VAL A 316 -2.93 21.70 -11.51
CA VAL A 316 -2.88 23.13 -11.19
C VAL A 316 -1.49 23.53 -10.71
N ALA A 317 -1.02 22.95 -9.60
CA ALA A 317 0.15 23.49 -8.91
C ALA A 317 1.46 23.36 -9.71
N ASP A 318 1.64 22.27 -10.47
CA ASP A 318 2.81 22.04 -11.32
C ASP A 318 2.95 23.13 -12.40
N ASP A 319 1.85 23.75 -12.84
CA ASP A 319 1.86 24.86 -13.81
C ASP A 319 2.47 26.12 -13.19
N HIS A 320 2.02 26.51 -11.99
CA HIS A 320 2.64 27.61 -11.23
C HIS A 320 4.07 27.30 -10.81
N LYS A 321 4.34 26.04 -10.42
CA LYS A 321 5.65 25.65 -9.92
C LYS A 321 6.70 25.68 -11.02
N PHE A 322 6.39 25.16 -12.21
CA PHE A 322 7.37 24.90 -13.26
C PHE A 322 7.19 25.70 -14.55
N ARG A 323 6.05 26.34 -14.81
CA ARG A 323 5.79 27.05 -16.08
C ARG A 323 5.61 28.54 -15.89
N GLU A 324 4.63 28.93 -15.07
CA GLU A 324 4.29 30.34 -14.85
C GLU A 324 4.37 30.68 -13.34
N PRO A 325 5.59 30.91 -12.81
CA PRO A 325 5.77 31.31 -11.42
C PRO A 325 5.01 32.59 -11.08
N GLY A 326 4.23 32.55 -9.99
CA GLY A 326 3.47 33.69 -9.50
C GLY A 326 2.05 33.79 -10.07
N ASN A 327 1.40 34.94 -9.84
CA ASN A 327 0.01 35.22 -10.25
C ASN A 327 -1.02 34.12 -9.90
N ILE A 328 -0.84 33.48 -8.74
CA ILE A 328 -1.71 32.40 -8.27
C ILE A 328 -3.09 32.97 -7.93
N ALA A 329 -4.14 32.36 -8.46
CA ALA A 329 -5.51 32.79 -8.15
C ALA A 329 -5.84 32.54 -6.68
N LEU A 330 -6.68 33.41 -6.10
CA LEU A 330 -7.06 33.29 -4.69
C LEU A 330 -7.75 31.94 -4.41
N GLU A 331 -8.52 31.41 -5.37
CA GLU A 331 -9.16 30.09 -5.22
C GLU A 331 -8.15 28.95 -5.15
N GLU A 332 -7.07 29.00 -5.93
CA GLU A 332 -6.03 27.96 -5.98
C GLU A 332 -5.22 27.98 -4.68
N TYR A 333 -4.88 29.17 -4.20
CA TYR A 333 -4.24 29.34 -2.90
C TYR A 333 -5.13 28.85 -1.76
N ALA A 334 -6.43 29.18 -1.77
CA ALA A 334 -7.39 28.70 -0.79
C ALA A 334 -7.51 27.16 -0.81
N ARG A 335 -7.44 26.54 -2.00
CA ARG A 335 -7.48 25.08 -2.15
C ARG A 335 -6.23 24.39 -1.60
N ALA A 336 -5.04 24.95 -1.85
CA ALA A 336 -3.81 24.45 -1.25
C ALA A 336 -3.86 24.53 0.29
N GLN A 337 -4.33 25.65 0.83
CA GLN A 337 -4.53 25.80 2.29
C GLN A 337 -5.58 24.84 2.86
N GLU A 338 -6.64 24.53 2.12
CA GLU A 338 -7.63 23.53 2.55
C GLU A 338 -7.01 22.13 2.66
N LEU A 339 -6.21 21.73 1.67
CA LEU A 339 -5.46 20.48 1.71
C LEU A 339 -4.47 20.46 2.88
N GLU A 340 -3.73 21.55 3.09
CA GLU A 340 -2.79 21.71 4.21
C GLU A 340 -3.50 21.51 5.55
N ARG A 341 -4.60 22.25 5.81
CA ARG A 341 -5.42 22.12 7.03
C ARG A 341 -5.95 20.70 7.20
N THR A 342 -6.29 20.04 6.10
CA THR A 342 -6.76 18.65 6.11
C THR A 342 -5.66 17.71 6.60
N PHE A 343 -4.43 17.84 6.11
CA PHE A 343 -3.32 17.01 6.57
C PHE A 343 -2.90 17.31 8.01
N ILE A 344 -2.97 18.58 8.46
CA ILE A 344 -2.80 18.92 9.89
C ILE A 344 -3.85 18.22 10.76
N GLY A 345 -5.12 18.28 10.35
CA GLY A 345 -6.21 17.59 11.04
C GLY A 345 -6.01 16.08 11.06
N MET A 346 -5.50 15.51 9.97
CA MET A 346 -5.22 14.08 9.84
C MET A 346 -4.07 13.62 10.74
N ASP A 347 -2.98 14.38 10.85
CA ASP A 347 -1.86 14.04 11.74
C ASP A 347 -2.32 14.04 13.20
N LYS A 348 -3.14 15.01 13.59
CA LYS A 348 -3.78 15.04 14.90
C LYS A 348 -4.64 13.79 15.15
N LEU A 349 -5.47 13.39 14.19
CA LEU A 349 -6.31 12.19 14.33
C LEU A 349 -5.47 10.90 14.45
N LEU A 350 -4.35 10.80 13.73
CA LEU A 350 -3.42 9.68 13.85
C LEU A 350 -2.72 9.67 15.21
N TRP A 351 -2.34 10.84 15.72
CA TRP A 351 -1.78 11.00 17.06
C TRP A 351 -2.79 10.57 18.14
N ASP A 352 -4.02 11.07 18.08
CA ASP A 352 -5.10 10.70 19.00
C ASP A 352 -5.40 9.19 18.94
N PHE A 353 -5.33 8.58 17.76
CA PHE A 353 -5.47 7.13 17.59
C PHE A 353 -4.32 6.36 18.24
N MET A 354 -3.08 6.84 18.11
CA MET A 354 -1.88 6.21 18.69
C MET A 354 -1.94 6.12 20.22
N TYR A 355 -2.41 7.19 20.87
CA TYR A 355 -2.47 7.28 22.34
C TYR A 355 -3.79 6.83 22.94
N LYS A 356 -4.74 6.33 22.13
CA LYS A 356 -6.04 5.89 22.60
C LYS A 356 -5.89 4.68 23.54
N PRO A 357 -6.25 4.77 24.84
CA PRO A 357 -5.95 3.72 25.82
C PRO A 357 -6.60 2.36 25.52
N SER A 358 -7.67 2.35 24.73
CA SER A 358 -8.39 1.14 24.35
C SER A 358 -7.75 0.37 23.20
N VAL A 359 -6.82 0.99 22.46
CA VAL A 359 -6.22 0.40 21.25
C VAL A 359 -4.92 -0.29 21.63
N LYS A 360 -4.81 -1.58 21.28
CA LYS A 360 -3.57 -2.35 21.43
C LYS A 360 -3.09 -2.76 20.05
N LEU A 361 -2.13 -2.02 19.52
CA LEU A 361 -1.53 -2.29 18.21
C LEU A 361 -0.41 -3.33 18.34
N THR A 362 -0.41 -4.30 17.44
CA THR A 362 0.74 -5.18 17.22
C THR A 362 1.93 -4.38 16.69
N MET A 363 3.17 -4.91 16.80
CA MET A 363 4.35 -4.24 16.22
C MET A 363 4.17 -3.90 14.72
N ARG A 364 3.53 -4.80 13.96
CA ARG A 364 3.23 -4.59 12.54
C ARG A 364 2.30 -3.39 12.34
N GLU A 365 1.25 -3.28 13.15
CA GLU A 365 0.30 -2.17 13.07
C GLU A 365 0.92 -0.85 13.57
N GLN A 366 1.85 -0.90 14.54
CA GLN A 366 2.61 0.29 14.96
C GLN A 366 3.49 0.81 13.83
N HIS A 367 4.16 -0.07 13.07
CA HIS A 367 4.91 0.32 11.88
C HIS A 367 3.99 0.85 10.78
N GLY A 368 2.83 0.23 10.56
CA GLY A 368 1.81 0.73 9.63
C GLY A 368 1.31 2.13 10.00
N LEU A 369 1.06 2.38 11.28
CA LEU A 369 0.73 3.71 11.78
C LEU A 369 1.86 4.71 11.56
N GLY A 370 3.11 4.31 11.82
CA GLY A 370 4.29 5.11 11.52
C GLY A 370 4.36 5.51 10.05
N MET A 371 4.11 4.56 9.13
CA MET A 371 4.06 4.83 7.69
C MET A 371 2.94 5.79 7.29
N LEU A 372 1.76 5.70 7.92
CA LEU A 372 0.69 6.67 7.67
C LEU A 372 1.06 8.06 8.16
N ARG A 373 1.75 8.17 9.30
CA ARG A 373 2.20 9.46 9.85
C ARG A 373 3.25 10.10 8.96
N THR A 374 4.26 9.35 8.49
CA THR A 374 5.25 9.90 7.54
C THR A 374 4.56 10.37 6.27
N ARG A 375 3.59 9.62 5.74
CA ARG A 375 2.80 10.05 4.59
C ARG A 375 2.05 11.36 4.84
N VAL A 376 1.32 11.47 5.94
CA VAL A 376 0.55 12.69 6.24
C VAL A 376 1.48 13.91 6.36
N LYS A 377 2.65 13.76 6.98
CA LYS A 377 3.63 14.85 7.07
C LYS A 377 4.23 15.24 5.72
N ILE A 378 4.57 14.27 4.88
CA ILE A 378 5.03 14.55 3.51
C ILE A 378 3.94 15.31 2.73
N ASN A 379 2.69 14.84 2.80
CA ASN A 379 1.57 15.49 2.13
C ASN A 379 1.29 16.90 2.67
N LEU A 380 1.45 17.13 3.97
CA LEU A 380 1.40 18.45 4.59
C LEU A 380 2.43 19.37 3.94
N ILE A 381 3.70 18.97 3.94
CA ILE A 381 4.80 19.74 3.33
C ILE A 381 4.50 20.02 1.85
N LEU A 382 4.11 19.00 1.09
CA LEU A 382 3.79 19.13 -0.33
C LEU A 382 2.61 20.09 -0.56
N SER A 383 1.52 19.96 0.19
CA SER A 383 0.35 20.83 0.04
C SER A 383 0.67 22.31 0.31
N ALA A 384 1.51 22.58 1.30
CA ALA A 384 1.88 23.94 1.68
C ALA A 384 2.93 24.60 0.76
N THR A 385 3.60 23.80 -0.07
CA THR A 385 4.73 24.25 -0.93
C THR A 385 4.46 24.08 -2.42
N CYS A 386 3.43 23.32 -2.82
CA CYS A 386 3.20 22.91 -4.21
C CYS A 386 2.98 24.05 -5.20
N LEU A 387 2.49 25.22 -4.76
CA LEU A 387 2.23 26.39 -5.60
C LEU A 387 3.47 27.28 -5.80
N PHE A 388 4.54 27.05 -5.03
CA PHE A 388 5.71 27.90 -5.03
C PHE A 388 6.84 27.26 -5.84
N SER A 389 7.50 28.08 -6.66
CA SER A 389 8.64 27.64 -7.45
C SER A 389 9.91 27.51 -6.61
N GLU A 390 10.00 28.28 -5.52
CA GLU A 390 11.13 28.28 -4.60
C GLU A 390 11.25 26.95 -3.86
N SER A 391 12.44 26.35 -3.84
CA SER A 391 12.74 25.16 -3.05
C SER A 391 13.18 25.49 -1.62
N CYS A 392 13.76 26.68 -1.36
CA CYS A 392 14.08 27.16 -0.01
C CYS A 392 12.87 27.13 0.94
N ILE A 393 11.65 27.17 0.41
CA ILE A 393 10.41 27.17 1.19
C ILE A 393 10.24 25.91 2.07
N PHE A 394 10.92 24.81 1.72
CA PHE A 394 10.96 23.57 2.50
C PHE A 394 11.60 23.76 3.88
N ASP A 395 12.48 24.76 4.06
CA ASP A 395 13.18 25.02 5.34
C ASP A 395 12.24 25.36 6.49
N ARG A 396 11.01 25.79 6.18
CA ARG A 396 9.96 26.03 7.19
C ARG A 396 9.49 24.74 7.88
N TYR A 397 9.85 23.57 7.33
CA TYR A 397 9.39 22.25 7.77
C TYR A 397 10.53 21.35 8.27
N THR A 398 11.66 21.92 8.67
CA THR A 398 12.82 21.16 9.17
C THR A 398 12.47 20.25 10.35
N GLU A 399 11.58 20.69 11.25
CA GLU A 399 11.07 19.86 12.35
C GLU A 399 10.26 18.65 11.84
N ASP A 400 9.37 18.86 10.85
CA ASP A 400 8.63 17.76 10.24
C ASP A 400 9.54 16.77 9.50
N PHE A 401 10.61 17.25 8.85
CA PHE A 401 11.62 16.36 8.24
C PHE A 401 12.34 15.50 9.29
N ASP A 402 12.72 16.08 10.44
CA ASP A 402 13.35 15.36 11.55
C ASP A 402 12.38 14.32 12.16
N GLU A 403 11.10 14.66 12.30
CA GLU A 403 10.06 13.72 12.72
C GLU A 403 9.86 12.57 11.73
N ILE A 404 9.81 12.85 10.42
CA ILE A 404 9.72 11.81 9.38
C ILE A 404 10.90 10.86 9.49
N LEU A 405 12.13 11.39 9.59
CA LEU A 405 13.34 10.60 9.74
C LEU A 405 13.31 9.76 11.02
N THR A 406 12.89 10.34 12.14
CA THR A 406 12.77 9.63 13.42
C THR A 406 11.82 8.43 13.34
N ILE A 407 10.67 8.60 12.67
CA ILE A 407 9.74 7.48 12.44
C ILE A 407 10.38 6.40 11.56
N CYS A 408 11.07 6.78 10.48
CA CYS A 408 11.79 5.84 9.62
C CYS A 408 12.85 5.04 10.39
N LEU A 409 13.62 5.70 11.26
CA LEU A 409 14.64 5.07 12.10
C LEU A 409 14.03 4.07 13.10
N TYR A 410 12.89 4.43 13.71
CA TYR A 410 12.15 3.51 14.60
C TYR A 410 11.70 2.23 13.87
N ILE A 411 11.20 2.36 12.64
CA ILE A 411 10.78 1.22 11.82
C ILE A 411 11.99 0.36 11.43
N LEU A 412 13.07 0.99 10.95
CA LEU A 412 14.32 0.33 10.56
C LEU A 412 14.99 -0.42 11.71
N GLY A 413 14.94 0.12 12.94
CA GLY A 413 15.50 -0.51 14.13
C GLY A 413 14.78 -1.77 14.58
N SER A 414 13.68 -2.15 13.93
CA SER A 414 12.93 -3.38 14.23
C SER A 414 13.34 -4.51 13.27
N ASP A 415 13.84 -5.64 13.80
CA ASP A 415 14.32 -6.85 13.07
C ASP A 415 13.39 -7.41 11.97
N ASN A 416 12.13 -6.95 11.89
CA ASN A 416 11.13 -7.42 10.93
C ASN A 416 10.92 -6.50 9.70
N ALA A 417 11.51 -5.31 9.65
CA ALA A 417 11.27 -4.33 8.59
C ALA A 417 11.93 -4.72 7.25
N GLU A 418 13.11 -5.32 7.29
CA GLU A 418 13.97 -5.56 6.13
C GLU A 418 13.48 -6.62 5.14
N ARG A 419 12.60 -7.55 5.54
CA ARG A 419 12.28 -8.73 4.68
C ARG A 419 10.92 -8.67 3.98
N ARG A 420 10.00 -7.81 4.43
CA ARG A 420 8.60 -7.80 3.91
C ARG A 420 8.34 -6.66 2.92
N LEU A 421 9.08 -5.56 3.03
CA LEU A 421 8.83 -4.34 2.27
C LEU A 421 9.48 -4.36 0.88
N PHE A 422 10.62 -5.02 0.74
CA PHE A 422 11.45 -4.91 -0.46
C PHE A 422 11.20 -6.00 -1.51
N SER A 423 10.42 -7.03 -1.17
CA SER A 423 10.33 -8.20 -2.03
C SER A 423 9.20 -8.15 -3.06
N VAL A 424 7.97 -7.76 -2.68
CA VAL A 424 6.78 -7.75 -3.57
C VAL A 424 5.74 -6.67 -3.21
N SER A 425 5.90 -5.93 -2.11
CA SER A 425 4.90 -4.94 -1.72
C SER A 425 5.00 -3.70 -2.62
N LEU A 426 3.85 -3.24 -3.10
CA LEU A 426 3.75 -1.94 -3.74
C LEU A 426 3.47 -0.82 -2.75
N ASP A 427 3.16 -1.12 -1.48
CA ASP A 427 3.05 -0.08 -0.45
C ASP A 427 4.36 0.71 -0.36
N GLU A 428 4.23 2.02 -0.15
CA GLU A 428 5.25 3.06 -0.45
C GLU A 428 6.56 2.93 0.34
N GLY A 429 6.61 1.97 1.28
CA GLY A 429 7.81 1.54 1.99
C GLY A 429 8.56 2.67 2.67
N ILE A 430 9.74 2.35 3.19
CA ILE A 430 10.63 3.37 3.79
C ILE A 430 11.49 4.10 2.76
N ILE A 431 11.51 3.63 1.51
CA ILE A 431 12.29 4.23 0.42
C ILE A 431 11.79 5.65 0.14
N HIS A 432 10.48 5.82 -0.07
CA HIS A 432 9.90 7.12 -0.41
C HIS A 432 10.14 8.20 0.66
N PRO A 433 9.83 7.99 1.96
CA PRO A 433 10.05 9.02 2.97
C PRO A 433 11.53 9.36 3.15
N LEU A 434 12.43 8.38 3.12
CA LEU A 434 13.87 8.66 3.22
C LEU A 434 14.39 9.43 1.99
N PHE A 435 13.94 9.06 0.79
CA PHE A 435 14.27 9.78 -0.44
C PHE A 435 13.77 11.22 -0.40
N PHE A 436 12.53 11.43 0.05
CA PHE A 436 11.94 12.74 0.20
C PHE A 436 12.75 13.62 1.16
N VAL A 437 13.12 13.09 2.35
CA VAL A 437 13.97 13.81 3.31
C VAL A 437 15.33 14.15 2.70
N ALA A 438 16.00 13.18 2.05
CA ALA A 438 17.34 13.38 1.48
C ALA A 438 17.38 14.45 0.37
N THR A 439 16.31 14.52 -0.44
CA THR A 439 16.25 15.41 -1.62
C THR A 439 15.63 16.79 -1.31
N HIS A 440 14.69 16.88 -0.38
CA HIS A 440 13.94 18.12 -0.14
C HIS A 440 14.44 18.90 1.08
N CYS A 441 14.97 18.24 2.12
CA CYS A 441 15.53 18.94 3.28
C CYS A 441 16.91 19.52 2.94
N ARG A 442 17.17 20.79 3.26
CA ARG A 442 18.50 21.43 3.10
C ARG A 442 19.40 21.25 4.32
N ASP A 443 18.85 20.90 5.49
CA ASP A 443 19.66 20.68 6.68
C ASP A 443 20.56 19.45 6.47
N GLY A 444 21.88 19.69 6.42
CA GLY A 444 22.89 18.69 6.12
C GLY A 444 22.82 17.50 7.06
N ARG A 445 22.65 17.73 8.38
CA ARG A 445 22.57 16.64 9.36
C ARG A 445 21.40 15.71 9.05
N ILE A 446 20.21 16.25 8.84
CA ILE A 446 18.99 15.45 8.59
C ILE A 446 19.09 14.70 7.26
N ARG A 447 19.46 15.39 6.18
CA ARG A 447 19.46 14.80 4.84
C ARG A 447 20.55 13.75 4.63
N HIS A 448 21.75 13.96 5.18
CA HIS A 448 22.84 12.97 5.13
C HIS A 448 22.50 11.73 5.95
N GLN A 449 21.85 11.89 7.11
CA GLN A 449 21.39 10.76 7.90
C GLN A 449 20.31 9.95 7.17
N ALA A 450 19.39 10.61 6.45
CA ALA A 450 18.42 9.93 5.59
C ALA A 450 19.10 9.16 4.44
N LEU A 451 20.09 9.78 3.78
CA LEU A 451 20.88 9.12 2.74
C LEU A 451 21.65 7.91 3.28
N GLU A 452 22.24 8.01 4.47
CA GLU A 452 22.94 6.90 5.11
C GLU A 452 22.01 5.70 5.32
N GLN A 453 20.76 5.94 5.75
CA GLN A 453 19.78 4.86 5.91
C GLN A 453 19.36 4.25 4.56
N LEU A 454 19.17 5.08 3.53
CA LEU A 454 18.93 4.58 2.17
C LEU A 454 20.09 3.69 1.70
N ASP A 455 21.33 4.07 1.98
CA ASP A 455 22.52 3.34 1.56
C ASP A 455 22.68 1.97 2.24
N ARG A 456 22.04 1.78 3.39
CA ARG A 456 22.01 0.49 4.12
C ARG A 456 20.95 -0.47 3.58
N LEU A 457 20.03 -0.02 2.74
CA LEU A 457 18.99 -0.88 2.17
C LEU A 457 19.59 -1.93 1.22
N PRO A 458 18.94 -3.11 1.05
CA PRO A 458 19.43 -4.16 0.16
C PRO A 458 19.54 -3.67 -1.29
N LYS A 459 20.77 -3.64 -1.82
CA LYS A 459 21.09 -3.28 -3.21
C LYS A 459 21.23 -4.51 -4.14
N SER A 460 21.48 -5.69 -3.56
CA SER A 460 21.71 -6.94 -4.30
C SER A 460 20.42 -7.64 -4.70
N GLY A 461 20.45 -8.46 -5.77
CA GLY A 461 19.31 -9.28 -6.19
C GLY A 461 18.36 -8.67 -7.23
N GLY A 462 18.75 -7.56 -7.88
CA GLY A 462 17.97 -6.94 -8.97
C GLY A 462 16.80 -6.10 -8.47
N ILE A 463 17.03 -5.30 -7.42
CA ILE A 463 16.09 -4.28 -6.92
C ILE A 463 16.56 -2.90 -7.41
N TRP A 464 16.52 -2.68 -8.73
CA TRP A 464 17.19 -1.54 -9.36
C TRP A 464 16.58 -0.20 -8.94
N HIS A 465 15.26 -0.16 -8.72
CA HIS A 465 14.60 1.06 -8.27
C HIS A 465 15.16 1.58 -6.93
N VAL A 466 15.62 0.71 -6.03
CA VAL A 466 16.28 1.11 -4.78
C VAL A 466 17.64 1.74 -5.08
N GLU A 467 18.45 1.09 -5.90
CA GLU A 467 19.76 1.59 -6.29
C GLU A 467 19.67 2.93 -7.02
N THR A 468 18.77 3.05 -7.99
CA THR A 468 18.51 4.33 -8.69
C THR A 468 18.06 5.41 -7.72
N THR A 469 17.12 5.11 -6.81
CA THR A 469 16.66 6.08 -5.81
C THR A 469 17.81 6.59 -4.94
N ILE A 470 18.71 5.69 -4.51
CA ILE A 470 19.91 6.04 -3.74
C ILE A 470 20.83 6.96 -4.57
N GLN A 471 21.13 6.60 -5.81
CA GLN A 471 22.01 7.39 -6.67
C GLN A 471 21.42 8.78 -6.96
N THR A 472 20.13 8.86 -7.27
CA THR A 472 19.44 10.15 -7.47
C THR A 472 19.53 11.03 -6.22
N ALA A 473 19.32 10.47 -5.02
CA ALA A 473 19.46 11.22 -3.78
C ALA A 473 20.91 11.72 -3.57
N LYS A 474 21.90 10.87 -3.83
CA LYS A 474 23.33 11.25 -3.76
C LYS A 474 23.64 12.40 -4.70
N MET A 475 23.17 12.34 -5.94
CA MET A 475 23.41 13.40 -6.91
C MET A 475 22.79 14.73 -6.48
N CYS A 476 21.57 14.71 -5.93
CA CYS A 476 20.93 15.93 -5.45
C CYS A 476 21.77 16.58 -4.33
N ILE A 477 22.22 15.77 -3.36
CA ILE A 477 23.07 16.24 -2.26
C ILE A 477 24.42 16.76 -2.78
N LEU A 478 25.11 15.98 -3.61
CA LEU A 478 26.41 16.36 -4.18
C LEU A 478 26.34 17.65 -5.00
N TRP A 479 25.25 17.85 -5.74
CA TRP A 479 25.04 19.06 -6.54
C TRP A 479 24.86 20.28 -5.65
N GLU A 480 23.91 20.20 -4.73
CA GLU A 480 23.53 21.34 -3.88
C GLU A 480 24.63 21.72 -2.90
N GLU A 481 25.44 20.77 -2.46
CA GLU A 481 26.53 21.00 -1.50
C GLU A 481 27.90 21.22 -2.19
N SER A 482 27.93 21.27 -3.53
CA SER A 482 29.19 21.37 -4.29
C SER A 482 30.00 22.64 -4.05
N LEU A 483 29.35 23.71 -3.57
CA LEU A 483 29.97 25.03 -3.36
C LEU A 483 30.16 25.39 -1.89
N THR A 484 29.96 24.44 -0.97
CA THR A 484 30.21 24.62 0.46
C THR A 484 31.39 23.77 0.91
N ASP A 485 32.24 24.35 1.76
CA ASP A 485 33.37 23.63 2.38
C ASP A 485 32.96 22.90 3.68
N LYS A 486 31.69 23.01 4.10
CA LYS A 486 31.17 22.39 5.33
C LYS A 486 30.75 20.94 5.05
N GLU A 487 31.17 20.00 5.90
CA GLU A 487 30.73 18.60 5.82
C GLU A 487 29.22 18.42 6.06
N GLN A 488 28.62 19.29 6.87
CA GLN A 488 27.17 19.32 7.13
C GLN A 488 26.69 20.77 7.01
N PRO A 489 26.33 21.23 5.80
CA PRO A 489 25.83 22.57 5.60
C PRO A 489 24.49 22.79 6.31
N LEU A 490 24.28 23.99 6.83
CA LEU A 490 22.97 24.44 7.29
C LEU A 490 22.15 24.89 6.09
N CYS A 491 20.85 25.10 6.28
CA CYS A 491 19.98 25.64 5.23
C CYS A 491 20.63 26.86 4.58
N GLU A 492 20.96 27.90 5.35
CA GLU A 492 21.53 29.17 4.88
C GLU A 492 22.78 29.07 4.00
N ASP A 493 23.51 27.95 4.05
CA ASP A 493 24.74 27.72 3.26
C ASP A 493 24.47 27.36 1.79
N ILE A 494 23.26 26.89 1.46
CA ILE A 494 22.90 26.39 0.10
C ILE A 494 21.90 27.35 -0.55
N PRO A 495 22.29 28.39 -1.30
CA PRO A 495 21.35 29.35 -1.88
C PRO A 495 20.35 28.72 -2.86
N GLU A 496 19.20 29.38 -3.07
CA GLU A 496 18.09 28.89 -3.92
C GLU A 496 18.53 28.45 -5.32
N TRP A 497 19.43 29.21 -5.97
CA TRP A 497 19.88 28.92 -7.32
C TRP A 497 20.73 27.64 -7.44
N GLN A 498 21.25 27.11 -6.31
CA GLN A 498 21.95 25.82 -6.27
C GLN A 498 20.98 24.64 -6.09
N ARG A 499 19.72 24.89 -5.75
CA ARG A 499 18.75 23.83 -5.45
C ARG A 499 18.36 23.02 -6.67
N ILE A 500 18.20 21.71 -6.45
CA ILE A 500 17.45 20.83 -7.33
C ILE A 500 15.96 21.04 -7.01
N HIS A 501 15.17 21.41 -8.01
CA HIS A 501 13.72 21.65 -7.85
C HIS A 501 12.88 20.41 -8.21
N SER A 502 13.43 19.52 -9.03
CA SER A 502 12.81 18.24 -9.37
C SER A 502 13.87 17.21 -9.71
N ALA A 503 13.68 15.98 -9.22
CA ALA A 503 14.53 14.84 -9.48
C ALA A 503 13.66 13.62 -9.79
N GLY A 504 14.01 12.89 -10.84
CA GLY A 504 13.31 11.67 -11.25
C GLY A 504 14.22 10.75 -12.07
N PHE A 505 13.70 9.60 -12.47
CA PHE A 505 14.42 8.67 -13.33
C PHE A 505 13.45 7.94 -14.26
N ASP A 506 13.94 7.54 -15.44
CA ASP A 506 13.10 6.82 -16.41
C ASP A 506 12.71 5.43 -15.91
N GLY A 507 11.47 5.04 -16.22
CA GLY A 507 11.05 3.64 -16.16
C GLY A 507 11.77 2.84 -17.25
N TRP A 508 12.21 1.63 -16.91
CA TRP A 508 13.02 0.77 -17.78
C TRP A 508 12.42 0.63 -19.20
N ASP A 509 13.22 0.92 -20.23
CA ASP A 509 12.90 0.62 -21.62
C ASP A 509 13.36 -0.81 -21.94
N ASP A 510 12.40 -1.73 -22.14
CA ASP A 510 12.67 -3.14 -22.45
C ASP A 510 13.48 -3.28 -23.76
N ASP A 511 13.45 -2.27 -24.63
CA ASP A 511 14.15 -2.25 -25.93
C ASP A 511 15.59 -1.72 -25.87
N ASN A 512 16.06 -1.26 -24.69
CA ASN A 512 17.44 -0.80 -24.55
C ASN A 512 18.36 -1.91 -23.99
N PRO A 513 19.22 -2.53 -24.82
CA PRO A 513 20.22 -3.50 -24.34
C PRO A 513 21.28 -2.86 -23.41
N LYS A 514 21.31 -1.53 -23.29
CA LYS A 514 22.14 -0.83 -22.31
C LYS A 514 21.41 -0.81 -20.98
N ARG A 515 22.00 -1.54 -20.02
CA ARG A 515 21.65 -1.57 -18.59
C ARG A 515 21.97 -0.22 -17.93
N THR A 516 21.42 0.87 -18.45
CA THR A 516 21.64 2.23 -17.98
C THR A 516 20.32 2.86 -17.54
N VAL A 517 20.31 3.48 -16.36
CA VAL A 517 19.17 4.27 -15.88
C VAL A 517 19.49 5.74 -16.09
N LYS A 518 18.54 6.48 -16.67
CA LYS A 518 18.61 7.92 -16.86
C LYS A 518 17.99 8.62 -15.66
N VAL A 519 18.80 9.41 -14.96
CA VAL A 519 18.33 10.32 -13.91
C VAL A 519 18.15 11.69 -14.52
N HIS A 520 17.01 12.31 -14.22
CA HIS A 520 16.62 13.64 -14.68
C HIS A 520 16.64 14.58 -13.49
N LEU A 521 17.41 15.66 -13.60
CA LEU A 521 17.48 16.72 -12.59
C LEU A 521 17.11 18.06 -13.22
N ARG A 522 16.35 18.85 -12.48
CA ARG A 522 15.91 20.20 -12.87
C ARG A 522 16.39 21.23 -11.88
N THR A 523 17.03 22.29 -12.38
CA THR A 523 17.58 23.39 -11.59
C THR A 523 17.21 24.75 -12.16
N ARG A 524 17.47 25.80 -11.37
CA ARG A 524 17.26 27.19 -11.77
C ARG A 524 18.49 28.05 -11.44
N PRO A 525 19.61 27.88 -12.18
CA PRO A 525 20.91 28.43 -11.80
C PRO A 525 21.00 29.96 -11.86
N ASN A 526 20.14 30.61 -12.64
CA ASN A 526 20.08 32.07 -12.74
C ASN A 526 19.04 32.69 -11.79
N GLY A 527 18.64 31.97 -10.74
CA GLY A 527 17.68 32.43 -9.74
C GLY A 527 16.23 32.43 -10.23
N MET A 528 15.33 33.06 -9.47
CA MET A 528 13.87 32.99 -9.67
C MET A 528 13.33 33.75 -10.89
N ASP A 529 14.18 34.47 -11.60
CA ASP A 529 13.87 35.08 -12.90
C ASP A 529 14.55 34.35 -14.06
N GLY A 530 15.35 33.32 -13.76
CA GLY A 530 16.11 32.53 -14.72
C GLY A 530 15.27 31.46 -15.43
N GLU A 531 15.82 30.90 -16.51
CA GLU A 531 15.25 29.75 -17.21
C GLU A 531 15.47 28.45 -16.43
N TRP A 532 14.56 27.49 -16.63
CA TRP A 532 14.73 26.12 -16.14
C TRP A 532 15.83 25.41 -16.93
N LEU A 533 16.73 24.76 -16.21
CA LEU A 533 17.75 23.89 -16.79
C LEU A 533 17.44 22.43 -16.42
N ASP A 534 17.26 21.60 -17.45
CA ASP A 534 17.13 20.15 -17.31
C ASP A 534 18.44 19.49 -17.74
N PHE A 535 18.97 18.58 -16.93
CA PHE A 535 20.11 17.76 -17.30
C PHE A 535 19.92 16.29 -16.92
N TYR A 536 20.68 15.44 -17.61
CA TYR A 536 20.46 14.00 -17.68
C TYR A 536 21.77 13.28 -17.38
N GLU A 537 21.73 12.28 -16.52
CA GLU A 537 22.89 11.45 -16.20
C GLU A 537 22.54 9.97 -16.35
N GLU A 538 23.41 9.20 -17.02
CA GLU A 538 23.23 7.78 -17.28
C GLU A 538 24.12 6.93 -16.37
N PHE A 539 23.52 6.03 -15.59
CA PHE A 539 24.24 5.11 -14.71
C PHE A 539 24.17 3.68 -15.22
N GLY A 540 25.31 3.08 -15.54
CA GLY A 540 25.40 1.68 -15.94
C GLY A 540 25.65 0.72 -14.77
N ARG A 541 25.26 -0.56 -14.94
CA ARG A 541 25.42 -1.71 -14.01
C ARG A 541 26.83 -1.93 -13.38
N ALA A 542 27.86 -1.17 -13.77
CA ALA A 542 29.24 -1.27 -13.28
C ALA A 542 29.81 0.05 -12.73
N ALA A 543 29.07 1.16 -12.80
CA ALA A 543 29.57 2.48 -12.44
C ALA A 543 29.30 2.78 -10.96
N ASN A 544 30.07 2.14 -10.06
CA ASN A 544 30.01 2.40 -8.62
C ASN A 544 30.56 3.77 -8.19
N LYS A 545 30.88 4.67 -9.12
CA LYS A 545 31.44 5.99 -8.81
C LYS A 545 30.99 7.00 -9.85
N LEU A 546 30.25 8.01 -9.38
CA LEU A 546 30.22 9.33 -10.03
C LEU A 546 31.64 9.91 -9.93
N PRO A 547 32.32 10.20 -11.04
CA PRO A 547 33.52 11.02 -10.98
C PRO A 547 33.10 12.45 -10.68
N LEU A 548 33.33 12.90 -9.45
CA LEU A 548 33.23 14.31 -9.00
C LEU A 548 33.85 15.32 -9.98
N GLN A 549 34.81 14.89 -10.80
CA GLN A 549 35.50 15.70 -11.81
C GLN A 549 34.64 16.12 -13.01
N ASP A 550 33.53 15.45 -13.30
CA ASP A 550 32.67 15.79 -14.45
C ASP A 550 31.62 16.87 -14.10
N LEU A 551 31.23 17.03 -12.82
CA LEU A 551 30.36 18.12 -12.36
C LEU A 551 31.04 19.50 -12.49
N GLN A 552 32.35 19.58 -12.22
CA GLN A 552 33.14 20.80 -12.47
C GLN A 552 33.24 21.15 -13.96
N LYS A 553 33.22 20.15 -14.85
CA LYS A 553 33.21 20.40 -16.30
C LYS A 553 31.88 21.00 -16.76
N ILE A 554 30.74 20.53 -16.21
CA ILE A 554 29.41 21.10 -16.48
C ILE A 554 29.37 22.58 -16.10
N TRP A 555 30.07 22.97 -15.02
CA TRP A 555 30.19 24.38 -14.61
C TRP A 555 31.09 25.21 -15.53
N SER A 556 32.19 24.62 -16.01
CA SER A 556 33.14 25.31 -16.89
C SER A 556 32.69 25.39 -18.36
N ALA A 557 31.80 24.48 -18.78
CA ALA A 557 31.25 24.43 -20.12
C ALA A 557 29.97 25.27 -20.18
N HIS A 558 30.13 26.59 -20.29
CA HIS A 558 29.19 27.41 -21.07
C HIS A 558 29.29 27.09 -22.58
N GLU A 559 29.25 25.79 -22.91
CA GLU A 559 28.98 25.27 -24.23
C GLU A 559 27.85 24.24 -24.05
N THR A 560 26.61 24.74 -24.10
CA THR A 560 25.38 24.02 -24.46
C THR A 560 25.40 22.50 -24.17
N PRO A 561 25.13 22.04 -22.93
CA PRO A 561 24.51 20.71 -22.76
C PRO A 561 23.23 20.71 -23.60
N MET A 562 22.86 19.64 -24.32
CA MET A 562 21.74 19.64 -25.28
C MET A 562 20.50 20.41 -24.76
N ILE A 563 20.42 21.70 -25.11
CA ILE A 563 19.38 22.61 -24.64
C ILE A 563 18.16 22.33 -25.50
N LYS A 564 17.24 21.49 -25.01
CA LYS A 564 15.92 21.42 -25.61
C LYS A 564 15.06 22.52 -25.01
N LYS A 565 14.79 23.54 -25.83
CA LYS A 565 13.77 24.54 -25.54
C LYS A 565 12.42 23.81 -25.40
N TYR A 566 11.77 24.01 -24.26
CA TYR A 566 10.56 23.30 -23.87
C TYR A 566 9.37 23.84 -24.67
N GLU A 567 9.06 23.20 -25.81
CA GLU A 567 7.76 23.35 -26.48
C GLU A 567 6.95 22.08 -26.26
N ARG A 568 5.92 22.19 -25.41
CA ARG A 568 4.84 21.22 -25.10
C ARG A 568 4.98 20.39 -23.82
N PRO A 569 3.84 20.04 -23.18
CA PRO A 569 3.80 19.31 -21.91
C PRO A 569 4.52 17.97 -22.01
N TRP A 570 4.91 17.44 -20.85
CA TRP A 570 5.10 16.01 -20.58
C TRP A 570 3.81 15.18 -20.81
N CYS A 571 3.26 15.26 -22.03
CA CYS A 571 2.35 14.30 -22.64
C CYS A 571 3.13 13.72 -23.83
N GLY A 572 4.02 12.75 -23.62
CA GLY A 572 4.76 12.21 -24.77
C GLY A 572 5.98 11.33 -24.55
N VAL A 573 6.38 10.98 -23.32
CA VAL A 573 7.37 9.89 -23.13
C VAL A 573 6.71 8.51 -23.19
N TRP A 574 5.37 8.45 -23.19
CA TRP A 574 4.58 7.29 -23.59
C TRP A 574 3.85 7.63 -24.89
N GLY A 575 4.53 7.46 -26.02
CA GLY A 575 3.91 7.51 -27.34
C GLY A 575 2.90 6.38 -27.49
N MET A 576 1.69 6.57 -27.00
CA MET A 576 0.50 5.91 -27.54
C MET A 576 -0.36 6.99 -28.17
N GLU A 577 -0.17 7.18 -29.47
CA GLU A 577 -1.31 7.53 -30.31
C GLU A 577 -2.35 6.44 -30.07
N ILE A 578 -3.43 6.80 -29.35
CA ILE A 578 -4.64 6.01 -29.35
C ILE A 578 -5.18 6.12 -30.77
N VAL A 579 -4.79 5.17 -31.62
CA VAL A 579 -5.45 4.95 -32.91
C VAL A 579 -6.89 4.53 -32.57
N ASN A 580 -7.83 5.39 -32.94
CA ASN A 580 -9.28 5.15 -32.85
C ASN A 580 -9.71 3.80 -33.43
#